data_AF-A0A348Q2V5-F1
#
_entry.id   AF-A0A348Q2V5-F1
#
_cell.length_a   1.000
_cell.length_b   1.000
_cell.length_c   1.000
_cell.angle_alpha   90.00
_cell.angle_beta   90.00
_cell.angle_gamma   90.00
#
_symmetry.space_group_name_H-M   'P 1'
#
loop_
_entity.id
_entity.type
_entity.pdbx_description
1 polymer ?
#
loop_
_entity_poly.entity_id
_entity_poly.type
_entity_poly.pdbx_seq_one_letter_code
_entity_poly.pdbx_strand_id
1 'polypeptide(L)'
;DVNPQTLEVLRPSFYSEMVWSCRKKKAQTSRRPIDWIVMRNRMSPLAARNKERVGEALTNLSKRIGFRLAPGLSERVIYRELFPAGLTLLDLTEKGSNISFTMSHVAARQEMRDLLIIMQLPELVGAEIEF
;
A
#
# COMPACT_ATOMS: atom_id res chain seq x y z
N ASP A 1 -11.26 16.35 4.36
CA ASP A 1 -11.20 17.36 3.29
C ASP A 1 -9.85 18.05 3.25
N VAL A 2 -9.42 18.34 2.03
CA VAL A 2 -8.15 19.01 1.72
C VAL A 2 -8.47 20.22 0.86
N ASN A 3 -7.80 21.35 1.12
CA ASN A 3 -7.92 22.54 0.28
C ASN A 3 -7.30 22.24 -1.11
N PRO A 4 -8.04 22.39 -2.22
CA PRO A 4 -7.54 22.05 -3.56
C PRO A 4 -6.41 22.95 -4.07
N GLN A 5 -6.25 24.14 -3.50
CA GLN A 5 -5.25 25.14 -3.91
C GLN A 5 -3.98 25.03 -3.06
N THR A 6 -4.12 24.96 -1.74
CA THR A 6 -3.00 24.93 -0.78
C THR A 6 -2.57 23.53 -0.35
N LEU A 7 -3.38 22.50 -0.63
CA LEU A 7 -3.21 21.11 -0.16
C LEU A 7 -3.21 20.96 1.37
N GLU A 8 -3.70 21.96 2.09
CA GLU A 8 -3.84 21.92 3.54
C GLU A 8 -5.02 21.05 3.98
N VAL A 9 -4.84 20.37 5.10
CA VAL A 9 -5.86 19.48 5.69
C VAL A 9 -6.86 20.31 6.47
N LEU A 10 -8.10 20.39 5.98
CA LEU A 10 -9.17 21.17 6.61
C LEU A 10 -9.84 20.39 7.74
N ARG A 11 -10.23 19.15 7.45
CA ARG A 11 -10.89 18.25 8.40
C ARG A 11 -10.60 16.79 8.08
N PRO A 12 -10.55 15.88 9.07
CA PRO A 12 -10.49 14.44 8.80
C PRO A 12 -11.68 13.98 7.95
N SER A 13 -11.52 12.89 7.20
CA SER A 13 -12.66 12.21 6.57
C SER A 13 -13.34 11.28 7.58
N PHE A 14 -14.60 10.91 7.31
CA PHE A 14 -15.34 9.94 8.10
C PHE A 14 -14.54 8.63 8.31
N TYR A 15 -13.90 8.12 7.27
CA TYR A 15 -13.05 6.93 7.38
C TYR A 15 -11.86 7.14 8.33
N SER A 16 -11.24 8.33 8.29
CA SER A 16 -10.13 8.66 9.19
C SER A 16 -10.59 8.75 10.65
N GLU A 17 -11.78 9.29 10.90
CA GLU A 17 -12.39 9.33 12.24
C GLU A 17 -12.76 7.93 12.75
N MET A 18 -13.25 7.06 11.88
CA MET A 18 -13.50 5.66 12.19
C MET A 18 -12.20 4.95 12.63
N VAL A 19 -11.12 5.09 11.86
CA VAL A 19 -9.81 4.51 12.22
C VAL A 19 -9.29 5.08 13.54
N TRP A 20 -9.45 6.39 13.77
CA TRP A 20 -9.11 7.03 15.04
C TRP A 20 -9.88 6.42 16.23
N SER A 21 -11.17 6.18 16.05
CA SER A 21 -12.03 5.56 17.06
C SER A 21 -11.57 4.13 17.38
N CYS A 22 -11.23 3.34 16.36
CA CYS A 22 -10.65 2.01 16.51
C CYS A 22 -9.30 2.04 17.24
N ARG A 23 -8.42 3.00 16.91
CA ARG A 23 -7.14 3.21 17.60
C ARG A 23 -7.35 3.48 19.09
N LYS A 24 -8.28 4.38 19.44
CA LYS A 24 -8.61 4.70 20.83
C LYS A 24 -9.09 3.46 21.59
N LYS A 25 -10.03 2.69 21.01
CA LYS A 25 -10.56 1.45 21.61
C LYS A 25 -9.47 0.39 21.80
N LYS A 26 -8.60 0.19 20.81
CA LYS A 26 -7.48 -0.77 20.92
C LYS A 26 -6.44 -0.34 21.95
N ALA A 27 -6.12 0.95 22.03
CA ALA A 27 -5.17 1.48 23.01
C ALA A 27 -5.68 1.29 24.44
N GLN A 28 -6.99 1.47 24.68
CA GLN A 28 -7.62 1.21 25.98
C GLN A 28 -7.50 -0.25 26.43
N THR A 29 -7.54 -1.21 25.49
CA THR A 29 -7.54 -2.65 25.82
C THR A 29 -6.14 -3.26 25.83
N SER A 30 -5.34 -3.01 24.80
CA SER A 30 -4.09 -3.73 24.52
C SER A 30 -2.83 -2.90 24.75
N ARG A 31 -2.96 -1.61 25.08
CA ARG A 31 -1.86 -0.63 25.18
C ARG A 31 -0.94 -0.56 23.95
N ARG A 32 -1.33 -1.14 22.82
CA ARG A 32 -0.63 -1.10 21.54
C ARG A 32 -1.50 -0.40 20.50
N PRO A 33 -1.02 0.68 19.86
CA PRO A 33 -1.78 1.37 18.83
C PRO A 33 -1.96 0.51 17.57
N ILE A 34 -2.93 0.87 16.73
CA ILE A 34 -3.05 0.31 15.37
C ILE A 34 -2.07 1.04 14.47
N ASP A 35 -1.11 0.30 13.92
CA ASP A 35 -0.32 0.80 12.79
C ASP A 35 -1.21 0.89 11.55
N TRP A 36 -1.26 2.07 10.95
CA TRP A 36 -2.12 2.35 9.80
C TRP A 36 -1.25 2.75 8.64
N ILE A 37 -1.30 1.94 7.58
CA ILE A 37 -0.56 2.15 6.36
C ILE A 37 -1.57 2.51 5.25
N VAL A 38 -1.31 3.60 4.55
CA VAL A 38 -2.10 4.06 3.42
C VAL A 38 -1.26 3.93 2.16
N MET A 39 -1.86 3.35 1.13
CA MET A 39 -1.21 3.09 -0.15
C MET A 39 -1.97 3.78 -1.28
N ARG A 40 -1.23 4.23 -2.29
CA ARG A 40 -1.81 4.72 -3.55
C ARG A 40 -2.01 3.54 -4.50
N ASN A 41 -3.25 3.29 -4.91
CA ASN A 41 -3.55 2.25 -5.90
C ASN A 41 -3.60 2.85 -7.32
N ARG A 42 -3.34 2.03 -8.34
CA ARG A 42 -3.46 2.36 -9.77
C ARG A 42 -2.55 3.50 -10.22
N MET A 43 -1.30 3.48 -9.79
CA MET A 43 -0.29 4.41 -10.29
C MET A 43 0.09 4.00 -11.73
N SER A 44 -0.39 4.76 -12.72
CA SER A 44 0.09 4.61 -14.10
C SER A 44 1.58 5.03 -14.18
N PRO A 45 2.39 4.46 -15.08
CA PRO A 45 3.81 4.82 -15.21
C PRO A 45 4.06 6.25 -15.70
N LEU A 46 3.07 6.88 -16.34
CA LEU A 46 3.23 8.22 -16.92
C LEU A 46 3.29 9.28 -15.81
N ALA A 47 4.41 9.99 -15.71
CA ALA A 47 4.54 11.11 -14.80
C ALA A 47 3.51 12.19 -15.16
N ALA A 48 2.57 12.43 -14.26
CA ALA A 48 1.55 13.45 -14.43
C ALA A 48 1.63 14.40 -13.24
N ARG A 49 1.60 15.72 -13.51
CA ARG A 49 1.64 16.77 -12.48
C ARG A 49 0.60 16.56 -11.37
N ASN A 50 -0.53 15.94 -11.68
CA ASN A 50 -1.55 15.58 -10.69
C ASN A 50 -1.09 14.49 -9.70
N LYS A 51 -0.26 13.54 -10.12
CA LYS A 51 0.28 12.48 -9.26
C LYS A 51 1.24 13.02 -8.21
N GLU A 52 2.05 14.01 -8.59
CA GLU A 52 2.95 14.72 -7.68
C GLU A 52 2.14 15.47 -6.63
N ARG A 53 1.17 16.31 -7.05
CA ARG A 53 0.29 17.04 -6.12
C ARG A 53 -0.48 16.12 -5.18
N VAL A 54 -0.98 14.99 -5.67
CA VAL A 54 -1.65 13.98 -4.82
C VAL A 54 -0.67 13.34 -3.84
N GLY A 55 0.57 13.07 -4.25
CA GLY A 55 1.62 12.56 -3.36
C GLY A 55 1.98 13.54 -2.24
N GLU A 56 2.13 14.82 -2.57
CA GLU A 56 2.38 15.90 -1.61
C GLU A 56 1.22 16.05 -0.62
N ALA A 57 -0.01 16.10 -1.12
CA ALA A 57 -1.21 16.18 -0.28
C ALA A 57 -1.32 15.00 0.69
N LEU A 58 -1.04 13.78 0.22
CA LEU A 58 -1.04 12.58 1.06
C LEU A 58 0.07 12.61 2.11
N THR A 59 1.24 13.17 1.77
CA THR A 59 2.36 13.32 2.71
C THR A 59 2.00 14.32 3.82
N ASN A 60 1.33 15.42 3.47
CA ASN A 60 0.82 16.38 4.44
C ASN A 60 -0.28 15.76 5.33
N LEU A 61 -1.19 14.98 4.75
CA LEU A 61 -2.22 14.24 5.48
C LEU A 61 -1.62 13.21 6.45
N SER A 62 -0.59 12.49 6.03
CA SER A 62 0.11 11.48 6.85
C SER A 62 0.59 12.08 8.17
N LYS A 63 1.19 13.28 8.13
CA LYS A 63 1.68 14.00 9.33
C LYS A 63 0.55 14.40 10.28
N ARG A 64 -0.62 14.77 9.75
CA ARG A 64 -1.75 15.24 10.56
C ARG A 64 -2.62 14.12 11.13
N ILE A 65 -2.84 13.06 10.35
CA ILE A 65 -3.74 11.95 10.69
C ILE A 65 -2.96 10.78 11.36
N GLY A 66 -1.65 10.69 11.11
CA GLY A 66 -0.76 9.71 11.73
C GLY A 66 -0.85 8.32 11.09
N PHE A 67 -0.84 8.25 9.76
CA PHE A 67 -0.66 7.01 9.00
C PHE A 67 0.68 7.02 8.27
N ARG A 68 1.22 5.84 7.95
CA ARG A 68 2.43 5.70 7.14
C ARG A 68 2.06 5.52 5.68
N LEU A 69 2.83 6.11 4.76
CA LEU A 69 2.59 5.96 3.33
C LEU A 69 3.39 4.78 2.78
N ALA A 70 2.69 3.85 2.13
CA ALA A 70 3.30 2.76 1.38
C ALA A 70 3.63 3.16 -0.06
N PRO A 71 4.62 2.50 -0.69
CA PRO A 71 4.80 2.55 -2.14
C PRO A 71 3.50 2.13 -2.82
N GLY A 72 3.20 2.73 -3.97
CA GLY A 72 1.97 2.42 -4.69
C GLY A 72 2.09 1.11 -5.45
N LEU A 73 0.95 0.45 -5.67
CA LEU A 73 0.88 -0.69 -6.59
C LEU A 73 0.38 -0.21 -7.96
N SER A 74 1.06 -0.67 -9.01
CA SER A 74 0.59 -0.47 -10.37
C SER A 74 -0.49 -1.49 -10.73
N GLU A 75 -1.47 -1.06 -11.53
CA GLU A 75 -2.48 -1.96 -12.05
C GLU A 75 -1.85 -2.82 -13.15
N ARG A 76 -1.98 -4.15 -13.03
CA ARG A 76 -1.40 -5.12 -13.96
C ARG A 76 -2.41 -6.23 -14.25
N VAL A 77 -2.39 -6.74 -15.49
CA VAL A 77 -3.31 -7.78 -15.96
C VAL A 77 -3.10 -9.11 -15.21
N ILE A 78 -1.86 -9.40 -14.80
CA ILE A 78 -1.51 -10.64 -14.06
C ILE A 78 -2.39 -10.88 -12.83
N TYR A 79 -2.78 -9.84 -12.10
CA TYR A 79 -3.68 -10.01 -10.93
C TYR A 79 -5.05 -10.56 -11.33
N ARG A 80 -5.55 -10.20 -12.51
CA ARG A 80 -6.82 -10.71 -13.04
C ARG A 80 -6.68 -12.10 -13.64
N GLU A 81 -5.52 -12.44 -14.18
CA GLU A 81 -5.23 -13.78 -14.72
C GLU A 81 -5.07 -14.82 -13.60
N LEU A 82 -4.48 -14.43 -12.46
CA LEU A 82 -4.31 -15.31 -11.31
C LEU A 82 -5.59 -15.50 -10.50
N PHE A 83 -6.51 -14.53 -10.55
CA PHE A 83 -7.73 -14.51 -9.74
C PHE A 83 -8.63 -15.76 -9.92
N PRO A 84 -8.95 -16.25 -11.13
CA PRO A 84 -9.76 -17.46 -11.32
C PRO A 84 -9.13 -18.71 -10.71
N ALA A 85 -7.80 -18.77 -10.65
CA ALA A 85 -7.05 -19.89 -10.09
C ALA A 85 -6.83 -19.76 -8.57
N GLY A 86 -7.25 -18.63 -7.96
CA GLY A 86 -6.97 -18.35 -6.56
C GLY A 86 -5.48 -18.16 -6.25
N LEU A 87 -4.67 -17.84 -7.27
CA LEU A 87 -3.23 -17.68 -7.14
C LEU A 87 -2.85 -16.24 -6.83
N THR A 88 -1.66 -16.07 -6.25
CA THR A 88 -1.02 -14.78 -5.99
C THR A 88 0.33 -14.69 -6.71
N LEU A 89 0.94 -13.49 -6.73
CA LEU A 89 2.28 -13.31 -7.31
C LEU A 89 3.38 -14.09 -6.60
N LEU A 90 3.13 -14.47 -5.34
CA LEU A 90 4.06 -15.27 -4.54
C LEU A 90 4.02 -16.75 -4.93
N ASP A 91 2.93 -17.21 -5.53
CA ASP A 91 2.75 -18.62 -5.94
C ASP A 91 3.36 -18.91 -7.32
N LEU A 92 3.56 -17.86 -8.12
CA LEU A 92 4.36 -17.97 -9.32
C LEU A 92 5.79 -18.29 -8.87
N THR A 93 6.35 -19.41 -9.28
CA THR A 93 7.77 -19.74 -9.10
C THR A 93 8.30 -20.24 -10.43
N GLU A 94 9.57 -19.98 -10.75
CA GLU A 94 10.18 -20.39 -12.03
C GLU A 94 10.06 -21.90 -12.29
N LYS A 95 9.89 -22.70 -11.22
CA LYS A 95 9.79 -24.16 -11.29
C LYS A 95 8.35 -24.68 -11.40
N GLY A 96 7.32 -23.87 -11.16
CA GLY A 96 5.95 -24.36 -10.93
C GLY A 96 4.85 -23.75 -11.81
N SER A 97 5.07 -22.60 -12.45
CA SER A 97 4.03 -21.95 -13.25
C SER A 97 4.22 -22.17 -14.75
N ASN A 98 3.21 -22.74 -15.43
CA ASN A 98 3.09 -22.75 -16.90
C ASN A 98 2.88 -21.34 -17.51
N ILE A 99 3.05 -20.28 -16.71
CA ILE A 99 2.88 -18.89 -17.11
C ILE A 99 4.25 -18.34 -17.50
N SER A 100 4.37 -17.83 -18.73
CA SER A 100 5.59 -17.17 -19.18
C SER A 100 5.90 -15.96 -18.29
N PHE A 101 7.08 -15.93 -17.69
CA PHE A 101 7.51 -14.83 -16.84
C PHE A 101 7.80 -13.59 -17.68
N THR A 102 6.94 -12.58 -17.55
CA THR A 102 7.14 -11.29 -18.22
C THR A 102 7.85 -10.30 -17.31
N MET A 103 8.49 -9.28 -17.89
CA MET A 103 9.06 -8.15 -17.12
C MET A 103 8.02 -7.45 -16.24
N SER A 104 6.74 -7.51 -16.61
CA SER A 104 5.65 -6.98 -15.79
C SER A 104 5.49 -7.73 -14.46
N HIS A 105 5.71 -9.06 -14.45
CA HIS A 105 5.63 -9.88 -13.24
C HIS A 105 6.79 -9.58 -12.29
N VAL A 106 8.00 -9.41 -12.83
CA VAL A 106 9.19 -9.03 -12.05
C VAL A 106 8.97 -7.69 -11.35
N ALA A 107 8.46 -6.68 -12.07
CA ALA A 107 8.15 -5.39 -11.48
C ALA A 107 7.04 -5.47 -10.42
N ALA A 108 6.01 -6.30 -10.65
CA ALA A 108 4.93 -6.50 -9.68
C ALA A 108 5.43 -7.13 -8.37
N ARG A 109 6.36 -8.10 -8.46
CA ARG A 109 7.02 -8.70 -7.29
C ARG A 109 7.87 -7.69 -6.53
N GLN A 110 8.60 -6.83 -7.23
CA GLN A 110 9.37 -5.78 -6.59
C GLN A 110 8.47 -4.81 -5.82
N GLU A 111 7.36 -4.36 -6.43
CA GLU A 111 6.36 -3.51 -5.75
C GLU A 111 5.79 -4.19 -4.50
N MET A 112 5.52 -5.50 -4.57
CA MET A 112 5.04 -6.29 -3.43
C MET A 112 6.11 -6.42 -2.34
N ARG A 113 7.37 -6.63 -2.71
CA ARG A 113 8.51 -6.65 -1.77
C ARG A 113 8.61 -5.33 -1.02
N ASP A 114 8.55 -4.20 -1.73
CA ASP A 114 8.62 -2.88 -1.11
C ASP A 114 7.45 -2.64 -0.13
N LEU A 115 6.25 -3.16 -0.46
CA LEU A 115 5.10 -3.12 0.45
C LEU A 115 5.31 -3.98 1.71
N LEU A 116 5.86 -5.19 1.57
CA LEU A 116 6.11 -6.08 2.71
C LEU A 116 7.17 -5.49 3.66
N ILE A 117 8.22 -4.86 3.10
CA ILE A 117 9.25 -4.16 3.88
C ILE A 117 8.61 -3.04 4.71
N ILE A 118 7.73 -2.22 4.13
CA ILE A 118 7.13 -1.12 4.88
C ILE A 118 6.15 -1.60 5.95
N MET A 119 5.53 -2.77 5.79
CA MET A 119 4.61 -3.31 6.79
C MET A 119 5.30 -3.68 8.11
N GLN A 120 6.62 -3.93 8.11
CA GLN A 120 7.39 -4.27 9.31
C GLN A 120 6.72 -5.37 10.15
N LEU A 121 6.21 -6.41 9.47
CA LEU A 121 5.51 -7.50 10.11
C LEU A 121 6.47 -8.26 11.04
N PRO A 122 6.15 -8.46 12.33
CA PRO A 122 7.08 -9.04 13.31
C PRO A 122 7.68 -10.38 12.89
N GLU A 123 6.90 -11.20 12.19
CA GLU A 123 7.30 -12.54 11.73
C GLU A 123 8.22 -12.52 10.49
N LEU A 124 8.28 -11.38 9.78
CA LEU A 124 9.08 -11.23 8.56
C LEU A 124 10.35 -10.39 8.77
N VAL A 125 10.59 -9.86 9.97
CA VAL A 125 11.79 -9.07 10.26
C VAL A 125 13.02 -9.99 10.21
N GLY A 126 13.85 -9.82 9.17
CA GLY A 126 15.07 -10.61 8.96
C GLY A 126 14.85 -11.92 8.19
N ALA A 127 13.64 -12.19 7.72
CA ALA A 127 13.37 -13.33 6.83
C ALA A 127 13.72 -12.97 5.38
N GLU A 128 14.41 -13.86 4.67
CA GLU A 128 14.52 -13.78 3.22
C GLU A 128 13.16 -14.13 2.59
N ILE A 129 12.53 -13.14 1.97
CA ILE A 129 11.31 -13.37 1.20
C ILE A 129 11.75 -13.90 -0.17
N GLU A 130 11.62 -15.21 -0.35
CA GLU A 130 11.79 -15.89 -1.63
C GLU A 130 10.63 -15.54 -2.57
N PHE A 131 10.95 -15.20 -3.83
CA PHE A 131 9.99 -14.98 -4.92
C PHE A 131 10.40 -15.85 -6.11
#